data_AF-A0A3D5ZN89-F1
#
_entry.id   AF-A0A3D5ZN89-F1
#
_cell.length_a   1.000
_cell.length_b   1.000
_cell.length_c   1.000
_cell.angle_alpha   90.00
_cell.angle_beta   90.00
_cell.angle_gamma   90.00
#
_symmetry.space_group_name_H-M   'P 1'
#
loop_
_entity.id
_entity.type
_entity.pdbx_description
1 polymer ?
#
loop_
_entity_poly.entity_id
_entity_poly.type
_entity_poly.pdbx_seq_one_letter_code
_entity_poly.pdbx_strand_id
1 'polypeptide(L)'
;KAIEQGIITETTKSRLTELENLISQYDVEILKEKARSYTYLTADDIEMYLSKFVFDNTDDIKVRKLLVNAFIREVILYDDEIVITYNFTDNPEHLKLTKEHVTRTEKEIETADKTAVSSNTGSYKLCHTAPSWTRLNL
;
A
#
# COMPACT_ATOMS: atom_id res chain seq x y z
N LYS A 1 20.21 15.44 46.20
CA LYS A 1 20.02 13.96 46.27
C LYS A 1 18.53 13.67 46.46
N ALA A 2 17.78 13.46 45.38
CA ALA A 2 16.34 13.17 45.44
C ALA A 2 15.98 11.75 44.95
N ILE A 3 16.94 11.07 44.32
CA ILE A 3 16.80 9.70 43.84
C ILE A 3 17.08 8.68 44.98
N GLU A 4 17.74 9.10 46.06
CA GLU A 4 18.06 8.26 47.23
C GLU A 4 16.94 8.21 48.30
N GLN A 5 15.89 9.05 48.21
CA GLN A 5 14.72 9.00 49.09
C GLN A 5 13.47 8.78 48.24
N GLY A 6 13.01 7.53 48.16
CA GLY A 6 11.93 7.11 47.26
C GLY A 6 10.65 7.93 47.39
N ILE A 7 10.41 8.84 46.45
CA ILE A 7 9.09 9.43 46.18
C ILE A 7 8.35 8.47 45.24
N ILE A 8 8.02 7.28 45.74
CA ILE A 8 6.97 6.44 45.14
C ILE A 8 5.66 6.95 45.73
N THR A 9 5.11 8.01 45.13
CA THR A 9 3.73 8.42 45.42
C THR A 9 2.78 7.65 44.52
N GLU A 10 1.51 7.52 44.93
CA GLU A 10 0.46 6.88 44.13
C GLU A 10 0.39 7.46 42.71
N THR A 11 0.57 8.78 42.59
CA THR A 11 0.64 9.49 41.31
C THR A 11 1.80 9.03 40.43
N THR A 12 3.01 8.88 40.99
CA THR A 12 4.19 8.40 40.22
C THR A 12 4.00 6.96 39.76
N LYS A 13 3.36 6.11 40.58
CA LYS A 13 3.07 4.72 40.23
C LYS A 13 2.03 4.62 39.11
N SER A 14 0.94 5.39 39.20
CA SER A 14 -0.07 5.45 38.13
C SER A 14 0.56 5.88 36.80
N ARG A 15 1.43 6.89 36.84
CA ARG A 15 2.12 7.37 35.63
C ARG A 15 3.08 6.34 35.04
N LEU A 16 3.78 5.57 35.87
CA LEU A 16 4.63 4.46 35.40
C LEU A 16 3.79 3.36 34.74
N THR A 17 2.67 2.97 35.33
CA THR A 17 1.77 1.96 34.77
C THR A 17 1.16 2.40 33.44
N GLU A 18 0.80 3.68 33.29
CA GLU A 18 0.35 4.22 31.99
C GLU A 18 1.44 4.10 30.91
N LEU A 19 2.69 4.43 31.25
CA LEU A 19 3.81 4.34 30.32
C LEU A 19 4.11 2.90 29.93
N GLU A 20 4.07 1.96 30.88
CA GLU A 20 4.22 0.52 30.63
C GLU A 20 3.12 0.00 29.69
N ASN A 21 1.88 0.43 29.89
CA ASN A 21 0.77 0.09 29.00
C ASN A 21 0.96 0.63 27.58
N LEU A 22 1.43 1.87 27.44
CA LEU A 22 1.71 2.45 26.12
C LEU A 22 2.85 1.72 25.40
N ILE A 23 3.93 1.38 26.11
CA ILE A 23 5.03 0.58 25.55
C ILE A 23 4.50 -0.77 25.05
N SER A 24 3.71 -1.47 25.87
CA SER A 24 3.12 -2.75 25.47
C SER A 24 2.21 -2.63 24.24
N GLN A 25 1.41 -1.56 24.14
CA GLN A 25 0.60 -1.30 22.95
C GLN A 25 1.46 -1.05 21.72
N TYR A 26 2.49 -0.21 21.83
CA TYR A 26 3.39 0.06 20.71
C TYR A 26 4.17 -1.17 20.28
N ASP A 27 4.60 -2.04 21.20
CA ASP A 27 5.26 -3.30 20.85
C ASP A 27 4.32 -4.21 20.05
N VAL A 28 3.04 -4.29 20.43
CA VAL A 28 2.03 -5.05 19.68
C VAL A 28 1.82 -4.46 18.28
N GLU A 29 1.72 -3.14 18.16
CA GLU A 29 1.59 -2.46 16.86
C GLU A 29 2.81 -2.67 15.97
N ILE A 30 4.02 -2.53 16.52
CA ILE A 30 5.28 -2.76 15.82
C ILE A 30 5.38 -4.21 15.36
N LEU A 31 5.03 -5.18 16.21
CA LEU A 31 5.05 -6.59 15.84
C LEU A 31 4.03 -6.92 14.75
N LYS A 32 2.83 -6.34 14.85
CA LYS A 32 1.79 -6.47 13.82
C LYS A 32 2.25 -5.89 12.48
N GLU A 33 2.88 -4.72 12.52
CA GLU A 33 3.38 -4.07 11.30
C GLU A 33 4.58 -4.83 10.73
N LYS A 34 5.53 -5.26 11.56
CA LYS A 34 6.63 -6.15 11.13
C LYS A 34 6.11 -7.44 10.50
N ALA A 35 5.07 -8.06 11.06
CA ALA A 35 4.45 -9.25 10.50
C ALA A 35 3.76 -8.98 9.15
N ARG A 36 3.19 -7.79 8.95
CA ARG A 36 2.65 -7.34 7.65
C ARG A 36 3.76 -7.07 6.63
N SER A 37 4.85 -6.42 7.05
CA SER A 37 6.00 -6.12 6.19
C SER A 37 6.89 -7.33 5.91
N TYR A 38 6.72 -8.45 6.62
CA TYR A 38 7.59 -9.63 6.50
C TYR A 38 7.36 -10.47 5.24
N THR A 39 6.35 -10.16 4.42
CA THR A 39 6.28 -10.73 3.08
C THR A 39 7.30 -10.01 2.21
N TYR A 40 8.54 -10.50 2.21
CA TYR A 40 9.58 -10.12 1.26
C TYR A 40 9.19 -10.63 -0.14
N LEU A 41 8.13 -10.08 -0.71
CA LEU A 41 7.78 -10.24 -2.11
C LEU A 41 8.61 -9.25 -2.89
N THR A 42 9.62 -9.75 -3.59
CA THR A 42 10.36 -8.92 -4.54
C THR A 42 9.51 -8.67 -5.79
N ALA A 43 9.86 -7.64 -6.57
CA ALA A 43 9.20 -7.41 -7.87
C ALA A 43 9.31 -8.64 -8.78
N ASP A 44 10.47 -9.31 -8.76
CA ASP A 44 10.72 -10.53 -9.54
C ASP A 44 9.82 -11.70 -9.08
N ASP A 45 9.60 -11.85 -7.76
CA ASP A 45 8.68 -12.87 -7.22
C ASP A 45 7.23 -12.62 -7.68
N ILE A 46 6.81 -11.35 -7.68
CA ILE A 46 5.48 -10.95 -8.16
C ILE A 46 5.37 -11.20 -9.67
N GLU A 47 6.36 -10.81 -10.46
CA GLU A 47 6.36 -11.00 -11.91
C GLU A 47 6.35 -12.49 -12.28
N MET A 48 7.16 -13.31 -11.61
CA MET A 48 7.19 -14.75 -11.81
C MET A 48 5.83 -15.38 -11.48
N TYR A 49 5.21 -14.99 -10.36
CA TYR A 49 3.91 -15.50 -9.96
C TYR A 49 2.82 -15.13 -10.97
N LEU A 50 2.75 -13.85 -11.35
CA LEU A 50 1.77 -13.35 -12.31
C LEU A 50 1.93 -14.04 -13.67
N SER A 51 3.16 -14.14 -14.18
CA SER A 51 3.44 -14.77 -15.47
C SER A 51 3.05 -16.25 -15.48
N LYS A 52 3.34 -16.97 -14.40
CA LYS A 52 3.18 -18.43 -14.36
C LYS A 52 1.77 -18.89 -14.00
N PHE A 53 1.04 -18.13 -13.21
CA PHE A 53 -0.23 -18.58 -12.64
C PHE A 53 -1.42 -17.68 -12.98
N VAL A 54 -1.17 -16.43 -13.38
CA VAL A 54 -2.25 -15.47 -13.67
C VAL A 54 -2.33 -15.20 -15.17
N PHE A 55 -1.23 -15.08 -15.89
CA PHE A 55 -1.23 -14.80 -17.34
C PHE A 55 -1.11 -16.06 -18.21
N ASP A 56 -1.11 -17.26 -17.63
CA ASP A 56 -0.99 -18.53 -18.35
C ASP A 56 -2.13 -18.72 -19.37
N ASN A 57 -3.35 -18.27 -19.04
CA ASN A 57 -4.48 -18.23 -19.99
C ASN A 57 -5.40 -17.02 -19.73
N THR A 58 -5.12 -15.91 -20.39
CA THR A 58 -5.91 -14.67 -20.30
C THR A 58 -7.27 -14.76 -21.00
N ASP A 59 -7.53 -15.82 -21.76
CA ASP A 59 -8.85 -16.08 -22.36
C ASP A 59 -9.82 -16.73 -21.37
N ASP A 60 -9.33 -17.31 -20.26
CA ASP A 60 -10.17 -17.86 -19.21
C ASP A 60 -10.90 -16.74 -18.46
N ILE A 61 -12.23 -16.82 -18.43
CA ILE A 61 -13.09 -15.88 -17.71
C ILE A 61 -12.78 -15.84 -16.20
N LYS A 62 -12.35 -16.95 -15.59
CA LYS A 62 -11.98 -17.00 -14.17
C LYS A 62 -10.74 -16.16 -13.91
N VAL A 63 -9.74 -16.27 -14.77
CA VAL A 63 -8.51 -15.48 -14.73
C VAL A 63 -8.83 -14.00 -14.91
N ARG A 64 -9.63 -13.64 -15.92
CA ARG A 64 -10.04 -12.23 -16.13
C ARG A 64 -10.81 -11.65 -14.94
N LYS A 65 -11.70 -12.42 -14.32
CA LYS A 65 -12.41 -12.01 -13.11
C LYS A 65 -11.47 -11.81 -11.93
N LEU A 66 -10.49 -12.70 -11.77
CA LEU A 66 -9.47 -12.56 -10.73
C LEU A 66 -8.66 -11.28 -10.92
N LEU A 67 -8.22 -10.99 -12.15
CA LEU A 67 -7.47 -9.77 -12.48
C LEU A 67 -8.28 -8.50 -12.15
N VAL A 68 -9.54 -8.45 -12.58
CA VAL A 68 -10.44 -7.32 -12.28
C VAL A 68 -10.58 -7.15 -10.77
N ASN A 69 -10.90 -8.21 -10.04
CA ASN A 69 -11.13 -8.13 -8.59
C ASN A 69 -9.87 -7.77 -7.78
N ALA A 70 -8.69 -8.16 -8.27
CA ALA A 70 -7.43 -7.92 -7.58
C ALA A 70 -6.86 -6.52 -7.87
N PHE A 71 -6.86 -6.11 -9.14
CA PHE A 71 -6.15 -4.91 -9.57
C PHE A 71 -7.04 -3.70 -9.77
N ILE A 72 -8.32 -3.86 -10.07
CA ILE A 72 -9.24 -2.73 -10.27
C ILE A 72 -9.82 -2.34 -8.92
N ARG A 73 -9.72 -1.04 -8.60
CA ARG A 73 -10.31 -0.44 -7.41
C ARG A 73 -11.76 -0.05 -7.67
N GLU A 74 -12.01 0.72 -8.72
CA GLU A 74 -13.35 1.09 -9.19
C GLU A 74 -13.35 1.42 -10.68
N VAL A 75 -14.55 1.37 -11.28
CA VAL A 75 -14.81 1.75 -12.66
C VAL A 75 -15.87 2.84 -12.66
N ILE A 76 -15.55 3.99 -13.24
CA ILE A 76 -16.41 5.15 -13.32
C ILE A 76 -16.79 5.36 -14.79
N LEU A 77 -18.09 5.34 -15.06
CA LEU A 77 -18.65 5.49 -16.40
C LEU A 77 -19.20 6.90 -16.57
N TYR A 78 -18.66 7.63 -17.53
CA TYR A 78 -19.17 8.91 -18.01
C TYR A 78 -19.83 8.71 -19.38
N ASP A 79 -20.44 9.77 -19.91
CA ASP A 79 -21.11 9.73 -21.21
C ASP A 79 -20.12 9.56 -22.38
N ASP A 80 -18.90 10.10 -22.26
CA ASP A 80 -17.86 10.13 -23.29
C ASP A 80 -16.63 9.28 -22.97
N GLU A 81 -16.44 8.88 -21.70
CA GLU A 81 -15.25 8.13 -21.27
C GLU A 81 -15.52 7.12 -20.15
N ILE A 82 -14.57 6.18 -20.02
CA ILE A 82 -14.52 5.22 -18.91
C ILE A 82 -13.22 5.46 -18.17
N VAL A 83 -13.32 5.67 -16.86
CA VAL A 83 -12.16 5.79 -15.98
C VAL A 83 -12.05 4.52 -15.14
N ILE A 84 -10.90 3.86 -15.22
CA ILE A 84 -10.56 2.69 -14.42
C ILE A 84 -9.46 3.09 -13.45
N THR A 85 -9.70 2.95 -12.15
CA THR A 85 -8.69 3.18 -11.12
C THR A 85 -8.16 1.86 -10.59
N TYR A 86 -6.86 1.82 -10.27
CA TYR A 86 -6.20 0.58 -9.83
C TYR A 86 -5.91 0.57 -8.32
N ASN A 87 -5.79 -0.63 -7.76
CA ASN A 87 -5.30 -0.86 -6.41
C ASN A 87 -3.78 -0.64 -6.38
N PHE A 88 -3.35 0.52 -5.87
CA PHE A 88 -1.96 0.82 -5.55
C PHE A 88 -1.69 0.63 -4.05
N THR A 89 -0.48 0.17 -3.74
CA THR A 89 -0.04 -0.26 -2.40
C THR A 89 0.18 0.88 -1.41
N ASP A 90 0.18 2.13 -1.85
CA ASP A 90 0.60 3.26 -1.02
C ASP A 90 -0.44 3.62 0.07
N ASN A 91 -1.67 3.11 -0.03
CA ASN A 91 -2.64 3.15 1.06
C ASN A 91 -3.58 1.92 1.02
N PRO A 92 -3.41 0.95 1.95
CA PRO A 92 -4.24 -0.25 2.04
C PRO A 92 -5.61 -0.01 2.67
N GLU A 93 -5.95 1.22 3.10
CA GLU A 93 -7.29 1.51 3.55
C GLU A 93 -8.28 1.29 2.40
N HIS A 94 -9.25 0.40 2.63
CA HIS A 94 -10.43 0.28 1.79
C HIS A 94 -11.17 1.62 1.83
N LEU A 95 -10.88 2.49 0.85
CA LEU A 95 -11.47 3.81 0.73
C LEU A 95 -12.99 3.66 0.70
N LYS A 96 -13.65 4.26 1.68
CA LYS A 96 -15.11 4.38 1.68
C LYS A 96 -15.49 5.38 0.59
N LEU A 97 -16.56 5.09 -0.14
CA LEU A 97 -17.14 6.01 -1.11
C LEU A 97 -17.74 7.22 -0.36
N THR A 98 -16.91 8.22 -0.08
CA THR A 98 -17.34 9.50 0.52
C THR A 98 -17.29 10.61 -0.50
N LYS A 99 -17.91 11.76 -0.19
CA LYS A 99 -17.89 12.93 -1.07
C LYS A 99 -16.46 13.42 -1.31
N GLU A 100 -15.63 13.37 -0.27
CA GLU A 100 -14.22 13.77 -0.33
C GLU A 100 -13.43 12.85 -1.25
N HIS A 101 -13.71 11.54 -1.25
CA HIS A 101 -13.12 10.58 -2.18
C HIS A 101 -13.46 10.93 -3.63
N VAL A 102 -14.74 11.17 -3.93
CA VAL A 102 -15.20 11.55 -5.28
C VAL A 102 -14.49 12.81 -5.76
N THR A 103 -14.49 13.87 -4.96
CA THR A 103 -13.85 15.14 -5.34
C THR A 103 -12.34 15.01 -5.56
N ARG A 104 -11.66 14.17 -4.76
CA ARG A 104 -10.24 13.88 -4.96
C ARG A 104 -10.01 13.11 -6.27
N THR A 105 -10.80 12.06 -6.51
CA THR A 105 -10.70 11.25 -7.73
C THR A 105 -10.95 12.10 -8.97
N GLU A 106 -11.95 12.99 -8.97
CA GLU A 106 -12.22 13.92 -10.08
C GLU A 106 -11.00 14.82 -10.37
N LYS A 107 -10.38 15.39 -9.33
CA LYS A 107 -9.17 16.21 -9.49
C LYS A 107 -7.98 15.41 -10.01
N GLU A 108 -7.83 14.15 -9.59
CA GLU A 108 -6.81 13.24 -10.10
C GLU A 108 -7.06 12.89 -11.58
N ILE A 109 -8.31 12.69 -12.00
CA ILE A 109 -8.69 12.45 -13.40
C ILE A 109 -8.35 13.66 -14.27
N GLU A 110 -8.71 14.87 -13.82
CA GLU A 110 -8.42 16.12 -14.56
C GLU A 110 -6.92 16.37 -14.78
N THR A 111 -6.09 15.94 -13.82
CA THR A 111 -4.62 16.13 -13.85
C THR A 111 -3.87 14.94 -14.43
N ALA A 112 -4.55 13.83 -14.66
CA ALA A 112 -3.97 12.68 -15.33
C ALA A 112 -3.80 12.98 -16.81
N ASP A 113 -2.64 12.59 -17.37
CA ASP A 113 -2.48 12.57 -18.81
C ASP A 113 -3.47 11.55 -19.38
N LYS A 114 -4.17 11.90 -20.47
CA LYS A 114 -5.08 11.02 -21.21
C LYS A 114 -4.30 9.92 -21.93
N THR A 115 -3.56 9.10 -21.21
CA THR A 115 -2.79 8.00 -21.77
C THR A 115 -3.51 6.70 -21.48
N ALA A 116 -4.50 6.41 -22.33
CA ALA A 116 -4.76 5.03 -22.74
C ALA A 116 -3.71 4.66 -23.80
N VAL A 117 -2.43 4.70 -23.44
CA VAL A 117 -1.38 4.17 -24.32
C VAL A 117 -1.12 2.75 -23.86
N SER A 118 -1.29 1.80 -24.78
CA SER A 118 -0.76 0.44 -24.66
C SER A 118 0.78 0.46 -24.74
N SER A 119 1.42 1.32 -23.97
CA SER A 119 2.86 1.32 -23.85
C SER A 119 3.20 0.18 -22.91
N ASN A 120 4.13 -0.69 -23.33
CA ASN A 120 4.69 -1.78 -22.54
C ASN A 120 5.46 -1.26 -21.29
N THR A 121 5.33 0.03 -20.97
CA THR A 121 5.97 0.76 -19.91
C THR A 121 4.89 1.64 -19.29
N GLY A 122 4.43 1.26 -18.09
CA GLY A 122 3.50 2.08 -17.31
C GLY A 122 4.17 3.36 -16.82
N SER A 123 3.40 4.44 -16.68
CA SER A 123 3.87 5.69 -16.08
C SER A 123 3.77 5.63 -14.56
N TYR A 124 4.90 5.73 -13.87
CA TYR A 124 4.98 5.88 -12.42
C TYR A 124 5.19 7.36 -12.06
N LYS A 125 4.50 7.88 -11.03
CA LYS A 125 4.55 9.29 -10.62
C LYS A 125 5.59 9.59 -9.51
N LEU A 126 6.43 8.63 -9.12
CA LEU A 126 7.42 8.81 -8.03
C LEU A 126 8.86 8.48 -8.46
N CYS A 127 9.71 9.51 -8.49
CA CYS A 127 11.12 9.43 -8.86
C CYS A 127 12.00 9.29 -7.60
N HIS A 128 11.90 8.18 -6.86
CA HIS A 128 12.84 7.87 -5.76
C HIS A 128 13.24 6.38 -5.76
N THR A 129 14.25 6.10 -6.58
CA THR A 129 15.37 5.14 -6.41
C THR A 129 15.10 3.67 -6.03
N ALA A 130 15.31 2.77 -6.99
CA ALA A 130 16.09 1.55 -6.77
C ALA A 130 17.57 1.84 -7.16
N PRO A 131 18.59 1.30 -6.48
CA PRO A 131 19.98 1.55 -6.85
C PRO A 131 20.26 1.02 -8.24
N SER A 132 20.91 1.82 -9.10
CA SER A 132 21.42 1.33 -10.37
C SER A 132 22.55 0.34 -10.10
N TRP A 133 22.30 -0.95 -10.31
CA TRP A 133 23.37 -1.94 -10.36
C TRP A 133 24.21 -1.71 -11.61
N THR A 134 25.36 -1.07 -11.44
CA THR A 134 26.42 -1.08 -12.43
C THR A 134 26.83 -2.55 -12.62
N ARG A 135 26.61 -3.12 -13.81
CA ARG A 135 27.14 -4.45 -14.16
C ARG A 135 28.65 -4.44 -13.95
N LEU A 136 29.12 -5.19 -12.94
CA LEU A 136 30.47 -5.71 -12.96
C LEU A 136 30.49 -6.86 -13.98
N ASN A 137 31.28 -6.66 -15.04
CA ASN A 137 31.55 -7.71 -16.01
C ASN A 137 32.30 -8.86 -15.31
N LEU A 138 31.78 -10.08 -15.47
CA LEU A 138 32.54 -11.32 -15.41
C LEU A 138 32.47 -11.96 -16.79
#